data_AF-A0A2D6MUZ6-F1
#
_entry.id   AF-A0A2D6MUZ6-F1
#
_cell.length_a   1.000
_cell.length_b   1.000
_cell.length_c   1.000
_cell.angle_alpha   90.00
_cell.angle_beta   90.00
_cell.angle_gamma   90.00
#
_symmetry.space_group_name_H-M   'P 1'
#
loop_
_entity.id
_entity.type
_entity.pdbx_description
1 polymer ?
#
loop_
_entity_poly.entity_id
_entity_poly.type
_entity_poly.pdbx_seq_one_letter_code
_entity_poly.pdbx_strand_id
1 'polypeptide(L)'
;MDFIAIGIQRSGTNYLESLIQENFEGMTSKSRDETYIWKHRCRPEDVEHKLDPTKLHLLIYKNPYKWAESIMRFNADLERRVGGDDYQYADLYSEKRRGDVIVRDRKGRRTNLGGGIRLWSDLLGNWLSTRLIEVIPVKYEELLIGSSRERVLAEIGLARGLARKDAGAWVNPSKVGQSERWDEAKSRHNLDQTRISLLSQRQIDVINRNLDRELMDRLGYEIIRTSSRPSWLRRSFARSTPI
;
A
#
# COMPACT_ATOMS: atom_id res chain seq x y z
N MET A 1 -25.53 -3.63 -0.09
CA MET A 1 -24.51 -4.70 -0.05
C MET A 1 -23.37 -4.26 0.87
N ASP A 2 -22.83 -5.17 1.66
CA ASP A 2 -21.65 -4.88 2.49
C ASP A 2 -20.36 -5.12 1.70
N PHE A 3 -19.30 -4.39 2.05
CA PHE A 3 -17.97 -4.59 1.46
C PHE A 3 -16.82 -4.33 2.43
N ILE A 4 -15.65 -4.82 2.06
CA ILE A 4 -14.39 -4.55 2.75
C ILE A 4 -13.29 -4.17 1.76
N ALA A 5 -12.54 -3.10 2.09
CA ALA A 5 -11.31 -2.73 1.40
C ALA A 5 -10.11 -3.20 2.21
N ILE A 6 -9.57 -4.36 1.82
CA ILE A 6 -8.38 -4.99 2.37
C ILE A 6 -7.15 -4.35 1.75
N GLY A 7 -6.09 -4.21 2.53
CA GLY A 7 -4.79 -3.76 2.02
C GLY A 7 -3.90 -3.38 3.19
N ILE A 8 -2.59 -3.32 2.99
CA ILE A 8 -1.68 -2.88 4.06
C ILE A 8 -1.97 -1.42 4.48
N GLN A 9 -1.64 -1.03 5.71
CA GLN A 9 -1.80 0.35 6.17
C GLN A 9 -1.17 1.32 5.18
N ARG A 10 -1.83 2.47 4.93
CA ARG A 10 -1.36 3.52 4.00
C ARG A 10 -1.33 3.12 2.50
N SER A 11 -2.01 2.05 2.11
CA SER A 11 -2.27 1.67 0.71
C SER A 11 -3.41 2.44 0.04
N GLY A 12 -4.25 3.14 0.81
CA GLY A 12 -5.41 3.87 0.29
C GLY A 12 -6.77 3.25 0.62
N THR A 13 -6.85 2.30 1.56
CA THR A 13 -8.11 1.65 1.97
C THR A 13 -9.24 2.64 2.26
N ASN A 14 -9.00 3.70 3.03
CA ASN A 14 -10.02 4.71 3.32
C ASN A 14 -10.47 5.48 2.07
N TYR A 15 -9.59 5.68 1.09
CA TYR A 15 -9.92 6.36 -0.17
C TYR A 15 -10.83 5.49 -1.02
N LEU A 16 -10.49 4.20 -1.17
CA LEU A 16 -11.33 3.24 -1.87
C LEU A 16 -12.69 3.05 -1.19
N GLU A 17 -12.73 3.00 0.14
CA GLU A 17 -13.99 2.93 0.89
C GLU A 17 -14.91 4.10 0.56
N SER A 18 -14.40 5.33 0.64
CA SER A 18 -15.18 6.52 0.29
C SER A 18 -15.62 6.50 -1.17
N LEU A 19 -14.77 6.08 -2.11
CA LEU A 19 -15.15 5.96 -3.52
C LEU A 19 -16.32 5.01 -3.74
N ILE A 20 -16.28 3.82 -3.15
CA ILE A 20 -17.36 2.84 -3.27
C ILE A 20 -18.65 3.37 -2.62
N GLN A 21 -18.54 3.94 -1.41
CA GLN A 21 -19.70 4.45 -0.69
C GLN A 21 -20.34 5.67 -1.32
N GLU A 22 -19.57 6.54 -1.98
CA GLU A 22 -20.10 7.75 -2.62
C GLU A 22 -20.75 7.46 -3.98
N ASN A 23 -20.31 6.41 -4.68
CA ASN A 23 -20.72 6.16 -6.06
C ASN A 23 -21.77 5.05 -6.23
N PHE A 24 -21.90 4.10 -5.29
CA PHE A 24 -22.82 2.97 -5.41
C PHE A 24 -23.90 2.96 -4.32
N GLU A 25 -25.11 2.57 -4.70
CA GLU A 25 -26.28 2.51 -3.81
C GLU A 25 -26.15 1.43 -2.75
N GLY A 26 -26.60 1.74 -1.53
CA GLY A 26 -26.69 0.76 -0.44
C GLY A 26 -25.37 0.12 -0.01
N MET A 27 -24.21 0.73 -0.32
CA MET A 27 -22.90 0.20 0.04
C MET A 27 -22.49 0.60 1.46
N THR A 28 -22.18 -0.40 2.29
CA THR A 28 -21.71 -0.20 3.68
C THR A 28 -20.36 -0.84 3.89
N SER A 29 -19.36 -0.05 4.31
CA SER A 29 -18.04 -0.58 4.64
C SER A 29 -18.04 -1.27 5.99
N LYS A 30 -17.49 -2.49 6.05
CA LYS A 30 -17.34 -3.26 7.31
C LYS A 30 -15.94 -3.16 7.92
N SER A 31 -15.09 -2.25 7.43
CA SER A 31 -13.69 -2.15 7.88
C SER A 31 -13.49 -1.64 9.31
N ARG A 32 -14.54 -1.06 9.92
CA ARG A 32 -14.54 -0.51 11.29
C ARG A 32 -15.37 -1.33 12.27
N ASP A 33 -15.99 -2.39 11.78
CA ASP A 33 -16.80 -3.27 12.61
C ASP A 33 -15.85 -4.25 13.33
N GLU A 34 -15.69 -4.08 14.64
CA GLU A 34 -14.83 -4.95 15.46
C GLU A 34 -15.31 -6.42 15.45
N THR A 35 -16.58 -6.65 15.11
CA THR A 35 -17.12 -8.00 14.92
C THR A 35 -16.68 -8.61 13.57
N TYR A 36 -16.20 -7.81 12.63
CA TYR A 36 -15.79 -8.26 11.29
C TYR A 36 -14.26 -8.44 11.15
N ILE A 37 -13.80 -8.48 9.89
CA ILE A 37 -12.40 -8.66 9.50
C ILE A 37 -11.63 -7.36 9.69
N TRP A 38 -10.49 -7.44 10.38
CA TRP A 38 -9.53 -6.33 10.35
C TRP A 38 -8.87 -6.26 8.96
N LYS A 39 -9.13 -5.17 8.23
CA LYS A 39 -8.71 -4.97 6.84
C LYS A 39 -7.19 -4.98 6.55
N HIS A 40 -6.36 -5.08 7.59
CA HIS A 40 -4.89 -5.15 7.48
C HIS A 40 -4.33 -6.53 7.90
N ARG A 41 -5.18 -7.55 8.03
CA ARG A 41 -4.78 -8.94 8.28
C ARG A 41 -3.97 -9.47 7.10
N CYS A 42 -2.81 -10.05 7.39
CA CYS A 42 -1.88 -10.54 6.37
C CYS A 42 -2.37 -11.82 5.69
N ARG A 43 -3.01 -12.72 6.45
CA ARG A 43 -3.46 -14.03 5.99
C ARG A 43 -4.98 -14.14 5.99
N PRO A 44 -5.61 -14.49 4.87
CA PRO A 44 -7.05 -14.75 4.79
C PRO A 44 -7.52 -15.85 5.76
N GLU A 45 -6.68 -16.86 6.00
CA GLU A 45 -6.97 -18.01 6.87
C GLU A 45 -7.25 -17.58 8.31
N ASP A 46 -6.57 -16.53 8.79
CA ASP A 46 -6.76 -16.01 10.15
C ASP A 46 -8.15 -15.40 10.36
N VAL A 47 -8.88 -15.14 9.28
CA VAL A 47 -10.20 -14.51 9.27
C VAL A 47 -11.22 -15.30 8.45
N GLU A 48 -10.93 -16.56 8.12
CA GLU A 48 -11.78 -17.41 7.28
C GLU A 48 -13.22 -17.47 7.78
N HIS A 49 -13.39 -17.66 9.10
CA HIS A 49 -14.68 -17.70 9.79
C HIS A 49 -15.53 -16.42 9.65
N LYS A 50 -14.95 -15.33 9.13
CA LYS A 50 -15.63 -14.05 8.89
C LYS A 50 -15.76 -13.71 7.40
N LEU A 51 -15.15 -14.48 6.51
CA LEU A 51 -15.26 -14.29 5.07
C LEU A 51 -16.68 -14.63 4.61
N ASP A 52 -17.21 -13.83 3.69
CA ASP A 52 -18.60 -13.94 3.25
C ASP A 52 -18.70 -13.73 1.74
N PRO A 53 -18.92 -14.79 0.94
CA PRO A 53 -18.96 -14.68 -0.52
C PRO A 53 -20.07 -13.78 -1.05
N THR A 54 -21.06 -13.41 -0.23
CA THR A 54 -22.11 -12.46 -0.63
C THR A 54 -21.67 -11.00 -0.54
N LYS A 55 -20.50 -10.73 0.07
CA LYS A 55 -19.94 -9.38 0.24
C LYS A 55 -18.85 -9.10 -0.77
N LEU A 56 -18.68 -7.82 -1.08
CA LEU A 56 -17.63 -7.36 -1.98
C LEU A 56 -16.28 -7.27 -1.23
N HIS A 57 -15.28 -7.99 -1.75
CA HIS A 57 -13.92 -7.98 -1.21
C HIS A 57 -12.98 -7.29 -2.20
N LEU A 58 -12.42 -6.15 -1.80
CA LEU A 58 -11.48 -5.36 -2.59
C LEU A 58 -10.10 -5.42 -1.97
N LEU A 59 -9.07 -5.76 -2.74
CA LEU A 59 -7.68 -5.75 -2.30
C LEU A 59 -6.97 -4.53 -2.91
N ILE A 60 -6.84 -3.45 -2.16
CA ILE A 60 -6.09 -2.28 -2.60
C ILE A 60 -4.61 -2.42 -2.32
N TYR A 61 -3.81 -2.11 -3.33
CA TYR A 61 -2.36 -2.14 -3.25
C TYR A 61 -1.76 -0.89 -3.86
N LYS A 62 -0.55 -0.55 -3.40
CA LYS A 62 0.19 0.66 -3.76
C LYS A 62 1.62 0.28 -4.08
N ASN A 63 2.25 1.01 -5.00
CA ASN A 63 3.67 0.86 -5.32
C ASN A 63 4.49 0.81 -4.02
N PRO A 64 5.35 -0.20 -3.82
CA PRO A 64 5.99 -0.46 -2.52
C PRO A 64 6.93 0.67 -2.09
N TYR A 65 7.55 1.38 -3.04
CA TYR A 65 8.40 2.53 -2.73
C TYR A 65 7.58 3.72 -2.25
N LYS A 66 6.47 4.02 -2.93
CA LYS A 66 5.53 5.08 -2.52
C LYS A 66 4.78 4.74 -1.23
N TRP A 67 4.57 3.46 -0.99
CA TRP A 67 4.07 2.96 0.29
C TRP A 67 5.11 3.19 1.40
N ALA A 68 6.38 2.85 1.19
CA ALA A 68 7.47 3.11 2.15
C ALA A 68 7.61 4.60 2.48
N GLU A 69 7.54 5.49 1.48
CA GLU A 69 7.51 6.95 1.73
C GLU A 69 6.30 7.36 2.60
N SER A 70 5.14 6.74 2.38
CA SER A 70 3.95 6.98 3.20
C SER A 70 4.09 6.51 4.64
N ILE A 71 4.78 5.40 4.87
CA ILE A 71 5.13 4.91 6.23
C ILE A 71 6.10 5.89 6.90
N MET A 72 7.15 6.32 6.19
CA MET A 72 8.14 7.28 6.71
C MET A 72 7.53 8.64 7.06
N ARG A 73 6.46 9.06 6.39
CA ARG A 73 5.74 10.28 6.77
C ARG A 73 4.90 10.07 8.03
N PHE A 74 4.24 8.92 8.15
CA PHE A 74 3.32 8.65 9.25
C PHE A 74 3.03 7.14 9.40
N ASN A 75 3.58 6.51 10.44
CA ASN A 75 3.44 5.06 10.71
C ASN A 75 2.56 4.76 11.96
N ALA A 76 1.65 5.66 12.34
CA ALA A 76 0.91 5.59 13.60
C ALA A 76 0.19 4.26 13.86
N ASP A 77 -0.39 3.71 12.82
CA ASP A 77 -1.23 2.52 12.93
C ASP A 77 -0.40 1.23 12.95
N LEU A 78 0.88 1.28 12.54
CA LEU A 78 1.80 0.15 12.65
C LEU A 78 2.29 -0.03 14.10
N GLU A 79 2.60 1.06 14.80
CA GLU A 79 3.18 1.01 16.16
C GLU A 79 2.15 0.58 17.22
N ARG A 80 0.92 1.11 17.18
CA ARG A 80 -0.10 0.79 18.21
C ARG A 80 -0.48 -0.69 18.28
N ARG A 81 -0.25 -1.45 17.21
CA ARG A 81 -0.71 -2.85 17.10
C ARG A 81 0.36 -3.87 17.48
N VAL A 82 1.61 -3.43 17.68
CA VAL A 82 2.74 -4.27 18.11
C VAL A 82 2.73 -4.50 19.62
N GLY A 83 1.98 -3.69 20.37
CA GLY A 83 1.75 -3.88 21.81
C GLY A 83 0.65 -4.89 22.14
N GLY A 84 -0.08 -5.42 21.15
CA GLY A 84 -0.96 -6.59 21.31
C GLY A 84 -0.27 -7.81 20.71
N ASP A 85 -0.68 -9.01 21.10
CA ASP A 85 -0.09 -10.32 20.72
C ASP A 85 -0.17 -10.68 19.21
N ASP A 86 -0.14 -9.69 18.33
CA ASP A 86 -0.28 -9.82 16.88
C ASP A 86 1.08 -10.14 16.24
N TYR A 87 1.47 -11.42 16.30
CA TYR A 87 2.73 -11.95 15.78
C TYR A 87 3.01 -11.60 14.30
N GLN A 88 2.00 -11.22 13.51
CA GLN A 88 2.15 -10.80 12.11
C GLN A 88 3.03 -9.54 11.96
N TYR A 89 3.14 -8.73 13.01
CA TYR A 89 3.89 -7.46 13.02
C TYR A 89 5.26 -7.61 13.70
N ALA A 90 5.63 -8.80 14.18
CA ALA A 90 6.88 -9.02 14.92
C ALA A 90 8.13 -8.63 14.11
N ASP A 91 8.11 -8.89 12.80
CA ASP A 91 9.23 -8.59 11.90
C ASP A 91 9.37 -7.09 11.56
N LEU A 92 8.34 -6.27 11.80
CA LEU A 92 8.41 -4.81 11.60
C LEU A 92 9.23 -4.09 12.66
N TYR A 93 9.49 -4.75 13.79
CA TYR A 93 10.18 -4.17 14.94
C TYR A 93 11.33 -5.04 15.44
N SER A 94 11.52 -6.23 14.86
CA SER A 94 12.71 -7.03 15.12
C SER A 94 13.94 -6.32 14.53
N GLU A 95 14.84 -5.84 15.41
CA GLU A 95 16.15 -5.30 15.03
C GLU A 95 17.12 -6.41 14.55
N LYS A 96 16.67 -7.66 14.57
CA LYS A 96 17.53 -8.85 14.57
C LYS A 96 18.07 -9.24 13.18
N ARG A 97 17.54 -8.70 12.07
CA ARG A 97 18.05 -9.05 10.73
C ARG A 97 19.16 -8.08 10.30
N ARG A 98 20.38 -8.61 10.19
CA ARG A 98 21.58 -7.90 9.73
C ARG A 98 21.30 -7.25 8.36
N GLY A 99 21.47 -5.93 8.28
CA GLY A 99 21.38 -5.17 7.04
C GLY A 99 20.02 -4.52 6.77
N ASP A 100 19.00 -4.72 7.60
CA ASP A 100 17.77 -3.93 7.53
C ASP A 100 18.01 -2.48 8.00
N VAL A 101 17.14 -1.55 7.58
CA VAL A 101 17.21 -0.13 7.92
C VAL A 101 16.01 0.23 8.79
N ILE A 102 16.29 0.84 9.94
CA ILE A 102 15.25 1.45 10.78
C ILE A 102 14.98 2.86 10.27
N VAL A 103 13.74 3.12 9.88
CA VAL A 103 13.25 4.46 9.54
C VAL A 103 12.50 5.05 10.71
N ARG A 104 12.55 6.38 10.84
CA ARG A 104 11.77 7.13 11.82
C ARG A 104 10.81 8.03 11.10
N ASP A 105 9.57 8.06 11.57
CA ASP A 105 8.60 9.02 11.05
C ASP A 105 8.70 10.39 11.74
N ARG A 106 7.85 11.34 11.34
CA ARG A 106 7.84 12.71 11.89
C ARG A 106 7.59 12.78 13.41
N LYS A 107 7.09 11.71 14.03
CA LYS A 107 6.86 11.59 15.47
C LYS A 107 7.96 10.77 16.17
N GLY A 108 9.03 10.42 15.46
CA GLY A 108 10.16 9.66 15.99
C GLY A 108 9.94 8.15 16.06
N ARG A 109 8.78 7.66 15.61
CA ARG A 109 8.37 6.25 15.69
C ARG A 109 9.16 5.41 14.72
N ARG A 110 9.63 4.26 15.18
CA ARG A 110 10.58 3.41 14.45
C ARG A 110 9.84 2.38 13.60
N THR A 111 10.36 2.06 12.43
CA THR A 111 9.90 0.93 11.61
C THR A 111 11.10 0.26 10.96
N ASN A 112 11.19 -1.07 11.07
CA ASN A 112 12.10 -1.87 10.23
C ASN A 112 11.56 -1.88 8.81
N LEU A 113 12.23 -1.15 7.90
CA LEU A 113 11.82 -1.03 6.50
C LEU A 113 11.84 -2.38 5.78
N GLY A 114 12.84 -3.23 6.05
CA GLY A 114 12.92 -4.56 5.44
C GLY A 114 11.76 -5.46 5.88
N GLY A 115 11.45 -5.45 7.18
CA GLY A 115 10.24 -6.09 7.72
C GLY A 115 8.95 -5.55 7.11
N GLY A 116 8.89 -4.23 6.88
CA GLY A 116 7.78 -3.56 6.23
C GLY A 116 7.49 -4.08 4.84
N ILE A 117 8.53 -4.21 4.03
CA ILE A 117 8.42 -4.67 2.65
C ILE A 117 8.08 -6.16 2.55
N ARG A 118 8.57 -6.98 3.50
CA ARG A 118 8.14 -8.38 3.60
C ARG A 118 6.66 -8.48 3.94
N LEU A 119 6.19 -7.73 4.94
CA LEU A 119 4.75 -7.69 5.27
C LEU A 119 3.89 -7.20 4.10
N TRP A 120 4.36 -6.20 3.35
CA TRP A 120 3.70 -5.75 2.12
C TRP A 120 3.57 -6.89 1.10
N SER A 121 4.65 -7.64 0.89
CA SER A 121 4.68 -8.76 -0.07
C SER A 121 3.81 -9.91 0.40
N ASP A 122 3.93 -10.31 1.67
CA ASP A 122 3.19 -11.42 2.27
C ASP A 122 1.68 -11.15 2.22
N LEU A 123 1.23 -9.94 2.62
CA LEU A 123 -0.19 -9.60 2.60
C LEU A 123 -0.76 -9.72 1.19
N LEU A 124 -0.10 -9.10 0.20
CA LEU A 124 -0.60 -9.12 -1.17
C LEU A 124 -0.53 -10.53 -1.76
N GLY A 125 0.58 -11.25 -1.55
CA GLY A 125 0.75 -12.63 -2.00
C GLY A 125 -0.36 -13.52 -1.48
N ASN A 126 -0.58 -13.56 -0.15
CA ASN A 126 -1.58 -14.41 0.48
C ASN A 126 -3.01 -14.10 -0.01
N TRP A 127 -3.39 -12.82 -0.06
CA TRP A 127 -4.73 -12.44 -0.52
C TRP A 127 -4.93 -12.67 -2.03
N LEU A 128 -3.89 -12.53 -2.85
CA LEU A 128 -3.98 -12.79 -4.31
C LEU A 128 -3.90 -14.27 -4.68
N SER A 129 -3.42 -15.14 -3.79
CA SER A 129 -3.34 -16.59 -3.99
C SER A 129 -4.44 -17.38 -3.30
N THR A 130 -5.22 -16.74 -2.43
CA THR A 130 -6.26 -17.42 -1.66
C THR A 130 -7.37 -17.98 -2.55
N ARG A 131 -7.91 -19.12 -2.14
CA ARG A 131 -9.09 -19.74 -2.75
C ARG A 131 -10.33 -19.64 -1.85
N LEU A 132 -10.18 -19.02 -0.68
CA LEU A 132 -11.25 -18.93 0.32
C LEU A 132 -12.34 -17.93 -0.10
N ILE A 133 -11.96 -16.89 -0.83
CA ILE A 133 -12.84 -15.82 -1.25
C ILE A 133 -12.32 -15.21 -2.56
N GLU A 134 -13.23 -14.75 -3.40
CA GLU A 134 -12.86 -13.95 -4.56
C GLU A 134 -12.52 -12.53 -4.11
N VAL A 135 -11.33 -12.04 -4.47
CA VAL A 135 -10.91 -10.66 -4.24
C VAL A 135 -10.71 -9.92 -5.55
N ILE A 136 -11.18 -8.68 -5.62
CA ILE A 136 -10.93 -7.80 -6.77
C ILE A 136 -9.71 -6.92 -6.43
N PRO A 137 -8.57 -7.09 -7.12
CA PRO A 137 -7.39 -6.28 -6.89
C PRO A 137 -7.59 -4.86 -7.45
N VAL A 138 -7.21 -3.85 -6.67
CA VAL A 138 -7.35 -2.43 -7.05
C VAL A 138 -6.00 -1.72 -6.89
N LYS A 139 -5.46 -1.20 -7.99
CA LYS A 139 -4.21 -0.44 -7.98
C LYS A 139 -4.49 0.98 -7.52
N TYR A 140 -3.87 1.41 -6.43
CA TYR A 140 -4.07 2.73 -5.85
C TYR A 140 -3.81 3.86 -6.84
N GLU A 141 -2.75 3.74 -7.64
CA GLU A 141 -2.35 4.73 -8.64
C GLU A 141 -3.41 4.93 -9.73
N GLU A 142 -4.16 3.89 -10.11
CA GLU A 142 -5.25 4.02 -11.08
C GLU A 142 -6.40 4.87 -10.53
N LEU A 143 -6.64 4.82 -9.21
CA LEU A 143 -7.69 5.63 -8.57
C LEU A 143 -7.34 7.13 -8.55
N LEU A 144 -6.07 7.49 -8.76
CA LEU A 144 -5.63 8.88 -8.74
C LEU A 144 -5.84 9.59 -10.08
N ILE A 145 -6.04 8.84 -11.17
CA ILE A 145 -6.28 9.35 -12.52
C ILE A 145 -7.79 9.30 -12.78
N GLY A 146 -8.39 10.43 -13.18
CA GLY A 146 -9.85 10.53 -13.36
C GLY A 146 -10.42 9.41 -14.24
N SER A 147 -9.97 9.31 -15.48
CA SER A 147 -10.46 8.29 -16.43
C SER A 147 -10.19 6.86 -15.97
N SER A 148 -9.01 6.56 -15.43
CA SER A 148 -8.70 5.22 -14.91
C SER A 148 -9.56 4.85 -13.71
N ARG A 149 -9.79 5.80 -12.79
CA ARG A 149 -10.68 5.61 -11.63
C ARG A 149 -12.10 5.29 -12.08
N GLU A 150 -12.64 6.05 -13.02
CA GLU A 150 -13.99 5.84 -13.54
C GLU A 150 -14.13 4.46 -14.20
N ARG A 151 -13.12 4.03 -14.97
CA ARG A 151 -13.06 2.69 -15.53
C ARG A 151 -13.06 1.61 -14.45
N VAL A 152 -12.19 1.73 -13.45
CA VAL A 152 -12.10 0.76 -12.33
C VAL A 152 -13.43 0.66 -11.58
N LEU A 153 -14.09 1.79 -11.31
CA LEU A 153 -15.40 1.79 -10.67
C LEU A 153 -16.46 1.13 -11.56
N ALA A 154 -16.50 1.46 -12.85
CA ALA A 154 -17.43 0.84 -13.79
C ALA A 154 -17.24 -0.69 -13.87
N GLU A 155 -15.99 -1.17 -13.91
CA GLU A 155 -15.64 -2.60 -13.91
C GLU A 155 -16.12 -3.29 -12.62
N ILE A 156 -15.89 -2.70 -11.45
CA ILE A 156 -16.38 -3.22 -10.16
C ILE A 156 -17.91 -3.27 -10.14
N GLY A 157 -18.56 -2.18 -10.58
CA GLY A 157 -20.01 -2.09 -10.62
C GLY A 157 -20.64 -3.14 -11.53
N LEU A 158 -20.09 -3.33 -12.73
CA LEU A 158 -20.54 -4.34 -13.67
C LEU A 158 -20.33 -5.75 -13.14
N ALA A 159 -19.14 -6.05 -12.61
CA ALA A 159 -18.80 -7.39 -12.11
C ALA A 159 -19.67 -7.85 -10.93
N ARG A 160 -20.25 -6.91 -10.17
CA ARG A 160 -21.08 -7.20 -8.99
C ARG A 160 -22.53 -6.75 -9.11
N GLY A 161 -22.95 -6.26 -10.27
CA GLY A 161 -24.30 -5.73 -10.49
C GLY A 161 -24.67 -4.58 -9.55
N LEU A 162 -23.72 -3.69 -9.24
CA LEU A 162 -23.96 -2.56 -8.34
C LEU A 162 -24.65 -1.41 -9.09
N ALA A 163 -25.75 -0.91 -8.51
CA ALA A 163 -26.41 0.30 -9.00
C ALA A 163 -25.60 1.55 -8.60
N ARG A 164 -25.42 2.48 -9.54
CA ARG A 164 -24.84 3.80 -9.26
C ARG A 164 -25.86 4.66 -8.53
N LYS A 165 -25.41 5.49 -7.57
CA LYS A 165 -26.29 6.46 -6.88
C LYS A 165 -26.80 7.57 -7.78
N ASP A 166 -26.00 7.94 -8.78
CA ASP A 166 -26.31 9.01 -9.72
C ASP A 166 -25.85 8.56 -11.11
N ALA A 167 -26.65 8.86 -12.13
CA ALA A 167 -26.33 8.65 -13.54
C ALA A 167 -25.26 9.64 -14.06
N GLY A 168 -25.02 10.74 -13.34
CA GLY A 168 -24.06 11.79 -13.67
C GLY A 168 -22.58 11.39 -13.53
N ALA A 169 -21.72 12.38 -13.29
CA ALA A 169 -20.28 12.16 -13.16
C ALA A 169 -19.92 11.32 -11.93
N TRP A 170 -18.83 10.56 -12.01
CA TRP A 170 -18.30 9.84 -10.84
C TRP A 170 -17.77 10.82 -9.79
N VAL A 171 -18.16 10.60 -8.55
CA VAL A 171 -17.73 11.41 -7.42
C VAL A 171 -16.33 11.01 -6.98
N ASN A 172 -15.46 12.00 -6.82
CA ASN A 172 -14.13 11.83 -6.23
C ASN A 172 -14.10 12.50 -4.84
N PRO A 173 -13.94 11.75 -3.74
CA PRO A 173 -13.97 12.32 -2.41
C PRO A 173 -12.82 13.31 -2.20
N SER A 174 -13.16 14.53 -1.82
CA SER A 174 -12.18 15.59 -1.56
C SER A 174 -11.46 15.43 -0.22
N LYS A 175 -12.01 14.63 0.70
CA LYS A 175 -11.44 14.34 2.02
C LYS A 175 -11.83 12.94 2.47
N VAL A 176 -10.84 12.18 2.92
CA VAL A 176 -11.05 10.86 3.54
C VAL A 176 -10.36 10.79 4.90
N GLY A 177 -10.87 9.94 5.79
CA GLY A 177 -10.35 9.81 7.15
C GLY A 177 -8.85 9.54 7.18
N GLN A 178 -8.11 10.22 8.06
CA GLN A 178 -6.65 10.13 8.22
C GLN A 178 -5.80 10.50 6.99
N SER A 179 -6.42 11.10 5.96
CA SER A 179 -5.71 11.83 4.92
C SER A 179 -5.86 13.33 5.16
N GLU A 180 -4.76 14.07 4.99
CA GLU A 180 -4.82 15.53 4.84
C GLU A 180 -5.62 15.89 3.58
N ARG A 181 -5.98 17.17 3.41
CA ARG A 181 -6.60 17.67 2.16
C ARG A 181 -5.79 17.14 0.97
N TRP A 182 -6.49 16.44 0.09
CA TRP A 182 -5.92 15.86 -1.12
C TRP A 182 -5.84 16.95 -2.19
N ASP A 183 -4.71 17.04 -2.87
CA ASP A 183 -4.49 18.01 -3.93
C ASP A 183 -3.80 17.35 -5.12
N GLU A 184 -3.76 18.07 -6.22
CA GLU A 184 -3.17 17.59 -7.48
C GLU A 184 -1.66 17.34 -7.36
N ALA A 185 -0.96 18.09 -6.51
CA ALA A 185 0.48 17.90 -6.29
C ALA A 185 0.75 16.55 -5.61
N LYS A 186 -0.09 16.15 -4.65
CA LYS A 186 -0.05 14.82 -4.01
C LYS A 186 -0.38 13.71 -5.00
N SER A 187 -1.37 13.91 -5.89
CA SER A 187 -1.62 12.95 -6.98
C SER A 187 -0.38 12.78 -7.86
N ARG A 188 0.19 13.87 -8.37
CA ARG A 188 1.40 13.84 -9.21
C ARG A 188 2.57 13.15 -8.51
N HIS A 189 2.79 13.43 -7.22
CA HIS A 189 3.84 12.77 -6.46
C HIS A 189 3.63 11.25 -6.32
N ASN A 190 2.39 10.78 -6.16
CA ASN A 190 2.12 9.34 -6.06
C ASN A 190 2.18 8.64 -7.42
N LEU A 191 1.80 9.33 -8.50
CA LEU A 191 1.84 8.80 -9.87
C LEU A 191 3.25 8.73 -10.45
N ASP A 192 4.13 9.65 -10.07
CA ASP A 192 5.51 9.68 -10.53
C ASP A 192 6.35 8.62 -9.82
N GLN A 193 6.43 7.43 -10.42
CA GLN A 193 7.21 6.30 -9.90
C GLN A 193 8.72 6.57 -9.87
N THR A 194 9.21 7.51 -10.67
CA THR A 194 10.63 7.85 -10.76
C THR A 194 11.06 8.81 -9.64
N ARG A 195 10.13 9.62 -9.13
CA ARG A 195 10.41 10.61 -8.10
C ARG A 195 10.19 10.06 -6.69
N ILE A 196 11.20 9.42 -6.15
CA ILE A 196 11.24 9.03 -4.74
C ILE A 196 12.10 10.04 -4.00
N SER A 197 11.43 10.96 -3.31
CA SER A 197 12.09 12.10 -2.67
C SER A 197 12.59 11.80 -1.25
N LEU A 198 12.01 10.80 -0.58
CA LEU A 198 12.29 10.55 0.84
C LEU A 198 13.21 9.34 1.08
N LEU A 199 13.39 8.46 0.10
CA LEU A 199 14.23 7.27 0.26
C LEU A 199 15.66 7.56 -0.20
N SER A 200 16.60 7.36 0.71
CA SER A 200 18.03 7.23 0.40
C SER A 200 18.31 5.98 -0.42
N GLN A 201 19.44 5.95 -1.12
CA GLN A 201 19.87 4.76 -1.88
C GLN A 201 19.94 3.50 -1.01
N ARG A 202 20.46 3.61 0.21
CA ARG A 202 20.53 2.48 1.16
C ARG A 202 19.13 1.94 1.49
N GLN A 203 18.12 2.80 1.62
CA GLN A 203 16.74 2.37 1.86
C GLN A 203 16.14 1.70 0.62
N ILE A 204 16.40 2.23 -0.57
CA ILE A 204 16.01 1.59 -1.85
C ILE A 204 16.65 0.20 -1.96
N ASP A 205 17.93 0.05 -1.62
CA ASP A 205 18.62 -1.24 -1.64
C ASP A 205 17.96 -2.26 -0.68
N VAL A 206 17.56 -1.81 0.52
CA VAL A 206 16.82 -2.65 1.47
C VAL A 206 15.45 -3.03 0.94
N ILE A 207 14.72 -2.11 0.32
CA ILE A 207 13.43 -2.40 -0.32
C ILE A 207 13.62 -3.46 -1.41
N ASN A 208 14.52 -3.20 -2.35
CA ASN A 208 14.79 -4.09 -3.49
C ASN A 208 15.20 -5.49 -3.08
N ARG A 209 15.99 -5.63 -2.00
CA ARG A 209 16.42 -6.94 -1.48
C ARG A 209 15.28 -7.74 -0.86
N ASN A 210 14.23 -7.07 -0.38
CA ASN A 210 13.11 -7.69 0.33
C ASN A 210 11.83 -7.79 -0.50
N LEU A 211 11.79 -7.22 -1.71
CA LEU A 211 10.65 -7.34 -2.61
C LEU A 211 10.61 -8.72 -3.27
N ASP A 212 9.41 -9.29 -3.31
CA ASP A 212 9.12 -10.42 -4.17
C ASP A 212 9.03 -9.96 -5.64
N ARG A 213 9.93 -10.46 -6.48
CA ARG A 213 10.03 -10.08 -7.89
C ARG A 213 8.86 -10.57 -8.72
N GLU A 214 8.40 -11.80 -8.47
CA GLU A 214 7.28 -12.39 -9.20
C GLU A 214 5.99 -11.63 -8.88
N LEU A 215 5.80 -11.27 -7.61
CA LEU A 215 4.68 -10.44 -7.20
C LEU A 215 4.75 -9.03 -7.83
N MET A 216 5.92 -8.41 -7.90
CA MET A 216 6.10 -7.11 -8.55
C MET A 216 5.72 -7.16 -10.04
N ASP A 217 6.18 -8.19 -10.75
CA ASP A 217 5.87 -8.42 -12.16
C ASP A 217 4.36 -8.65 -12.34
N ARG A 218 3.74 -9.49 -11.50
CA ARG A 218 2.29 -9.75 -11.50
C ARG A 218 1.45 -8.48 -11.28
N LEU A 219 1.93 -7.55 -10.45
CA LEU A 219 1.25 -6.28 -10.15
C LEU A 219 1.61 -5.14 -11.12
N GLY A 220 2.48 -5.41 -12.09
CA GLY A 220 2.96 -4.43 -13.07
C GLY A 220 3.70 -3.27 -12.40
N TYR A 221 4.63 -3.58 -11.48
CA TYR A 221 5.54 -2.61 -10.90
C TYR A 221 6.98 -2.90 -11.28
N GLU A 222 7.73 -1.85 -11.57
CA GLU A 222 9.15 -1.95 -11.85
C GLU A 222 9.99 -1.85 -10.58
N ILE A 223 11.05 -2.66 -10.51
CA ILE A 223 12.09 -2.51 -9.49
C ILE A 223 13.02 -1.39 -9.91
N ILE A 224 13.18 -0.40 -9.05
CA ILE A 224 14.10 0.71 -9.31
C ILE A 224 15.52 0.19 -9.29
N ARG A 225 16.19 0.32 -10.43
CA ARG A 225 17.59 -0.07 -10.57
C ARG A 225 18.43 0.84 -9.69
N THR A 226 19.17 0.22 -8.77
CA THR A 226 20.17 0.91 -7.99
C THR A 226 21.27 1.30 -8.97
N SER A 227 21.44 2.58 -9.24
CA SER A 227 22.55 3.01 -10.09
C SER A 227 23.83 2.57 -9.39
N SER A 228 24.57 1.63 -10.00
CA SER A 228 25.95 1.37 -9.63
C SER A 228 26.67 2.71 -9.66
N ARG A 229 27.02 3.25 -8.47
CA ARG A 229 27.70 4.52 -8.19
C ARG A 229 27.71 5.53 -9.35
N PRO A 230 27.08 6.71 -9.23
CA PRO A 230 27.14 7.67 -10.32
C PRO A 230 28.61 8.01 -10.64
N SER A 231 28.94 8.01 -11.93
CA SER A 231 30.31 7.99 -12.48
C SER A 231 31.19 9.15 -12.02
N TRP A 232 30.60 10.23 -11.51
CA TRP A 232 31.32 11.38 -10.96
C TRP A 232 32.01 11.12 -9.61
N LEU A 233 31.66 10.03 -8.90
CA LEU A 233 32.39 9.57 -7.70
C LEU A 233 33.64 8.73 -8.02
N ARG A 234 33.99 8.51 -9.31
CA ARG A 234 35.23 7.82 -9.71
C ARG A 234 36.43 8.75 -9.94
N ARG A 235 36.27 10.07 -9.82
CA ARG A 235 37.35 11.06 -10.03
C ARG A 235 37.65 11.85 -8.76
N SER A 236 38.26 11.21 -7.76
CA SER A 236 38.93 11.94 -6.68
C SER A 236 39.73 10.98 -5.81
N PHE A 237 40.74 10.32 -6.38
CA PHE A 237 41.96 9.89 -5.68
C PHE A 237 43.01 9.52 -6.75
N ALA A 238 43.29 10.46 -7.65
CA ALA A 238 44.57 10.46 -8.36
C ALA A 238 45.56 11.20 -7.45
N ARG A 239 46.54 10.44 -6.99
CA ARG A 239 47.60 10.80 -6.05
C ARG A 239 48.29 12.11 -6.45
N SER A 240 48.37 13.06 -5.50
CA SER A 240 49.45 14.04 -5.48
C SER A 240 50.63 13.44 -4.74
N THR A 241 51.64 12.99 -5.48
CA THR A 241 53.00 12.81 -4.97
C THR A 241 53.65 14.20 -4.85
N PRO A 242 54.21 14.59 -3.69
CA PRO A 242 55.14 15.71 -3.64
C PRO A 242 56.55 15.22 -4.03
N ILE A 243 57.23 16.07 -4.80
CA ILE A 243 58.66 16.04 -5.11
C ILE A 243 59.44 16.51 -3.87
#